data_AF-A0A6A0AD05-F1
#
_entry.id   AF-A0A6A0AD05-F1
#
_cell.length_a   1.000
_cell.length_b   1.000
_cell.length_c   1.000
_cell.angle_alpha   90.00
_cell.angle_beta   90.00
_cell.angle_gamma   90.00
#
_symmetry.space_group_name_H-M   'P 1'
#
loop_
_entity.id
_entity.type
_entity.pdbx_description
1 polymer ?
#
loop_
_entity_poly.entity_id
_entity_poly.type
_entity_poly.pdbx_seq_one_letter_code
_entity_poly.pdbx_strand_id
1 'polypeptide(L)'
;MIGRIIGPGGEIAANLRRTTRCGLHVRKEVNRQDDTQIVEVSGNAQQLKEGVNRVLELLRVDTDKDYTPRMPPHATTFFDVLPEMVGYVLGARGVTVKAIKEKTKTQIQISGVT
;
A
#
# COMPACT_ATOMS: atom_id res chain seq x y z
N MET A 1 8.98 13.30 5.17
CA MET A 1 8.09 12.47 6.04
C MET A 1 8.55 11.02 6.17
N ILE A 2 9.22 10.42 5.17
CA ILE A 2 9.67 9.01 5.21
C ILE A 2 10.53 8.65 6.43
N GLY A 3 11.27 9.63 6.98
CA GLY A 3 12.03 9.47 8.21
C GLY A 3 11.21 9.03 9.42
N ARG A 4 9.87 9.15 9.40
CA ARG A 4 8.98 8.63 10.45
C ARG A 4 8.68 7.14 10.30
N ILE A 5 8.63 6.62 9.08
CA ILE A 5 8.50 5.18 8.83
C ILE A 5 9.83 4.49 9.13
N ILE A 6 10.94 5.11 8.74
CA ILE A 6 12.29 4.57 9.00
C ILE A 6 12.63 4.70 10.49
N GLY A 7 12.40 5.88 11.08
CA GLY A 7 12.81 6.23 12.43
C GLY A 7 14.31 6.51 12.54
N PRO A 8 14.76 7.08 13.68
CA PRO A 8 16.18 7.25 13.96
C PRO A 8 16.88 5.88 13.92
N GLY A 9 17.99 5.78 13.17
CA GLY A 9 18.73 4.52 13.00
C GLY A 9 17.95 3.38 12.33
N GLY A 10 16.76 3.62 11.76
CA GLY A 10 15.93 2.57 11.18
C GLY A 10 15.07 1.78 12.18
N GLU A 11 14.98 2.23 13.44
CA GLU A 11 14.34 1.49 14.53
C GLU A 11 12.84 1.24 14.28
N ILE A 12 12.11 2.25 13.78
CA ILE A 12 10.65 2.12 13.56
C ILE A 12 10.39 1.10 12.46
N ALA A 13 11.12 1.16 11.35
CA ALA A 13 11.00 0.19 10.27
C ALA A 13 11.43 -1.22 10.72
N ALA A 14 12.44 -1.35 11.58
CA ALA A 14 12.85 -2.63 12.15
C ALA A 14 11.78 -3.21 13.08
N ASN A 15 11.15 -2.39 13.91
CA ASN A 15 10.08 -2.78 14.81
C ASN A 15 8.83 -3.21 14.02
N LEU A 16 8.44 -2.46 12.99
CA LEU A 16 7.39 -2.82 12.03
C LEU A 16 7.61 -4.23 11.48
N ARG A 17 8.77 -4.49 10.87
CA ARG A 17 9.10 -5.81 10.31
C ARG A 17 9.02 -6.91 11.36
N ARG A 18 9.47 -6.65 12.59
CA ARG A 18 9.44 -7.64 13.68
C ARG A 18 8.02 -7.96 14.14
N THR A 19 7.17 -6.94 14.30
CA THR A 19 5.83 -7.08 14.88
C THR A 19 4.82 -7.60 13.86
N THR A 20 4.85 -7.10 12.63
CA THR A 20 3.92 -7.50 11.56
C THR A 20 4.40 -8.73 10.80
N ARG A 21 5.71 -9.04 10.88
CA ARG A 21 6.38 -10.06 10.05
C ARG A 21 6.24 -9.80 8.55
N CYS A 22 5.93 -8.58 8.14
CA CYS A 22 5.91 -8.20 6.73
C CYS A 22 7.31 -7.79 6.24
N GLY A 23 7.57 -8.01 4.96
CA GLY A 23 8.62 -7.28 4.24
C GLY A 23 8.23 -5.81 4.16
N LEU A 24 9.19 -4.93 4.42
CA LEU A 24 9.03 -3.48 4.29
C LEU A 24 10.25 -2.92 3.57
N HIS A 25 10.05 -2.30 2.43
CA HIS A 25 11.10 -1.67 1.64
C HIS A 25 10.67 -0.26 1.27
N VAL A 26 11.61 0.67 1.32
CA VAL A 26 11.37 2.07 0.96
C VAL A 26 12.20 2.32 -0.28
N ARG A 27 11.53 2.56 -1.42
CA ARG A 27 12.21 2.87 -2.68
C ARG A 27 12.99 4.17 -2.53
N LYS A 28 14.18 4.24 -3.13
CA LYS A 28 15.02 5.45 -3.08
C LYS A 28 14.51 6.52 -4.03
N GLU A 29 13.79 6.11 -5.06
CA GLU A 29 13.21 6.99 -6.06
C GLU A 29 12.08 7.82 -5.44
N VAL A 30 12.19 9.12 -5.59
CA VAL A 30 11.13 10.08 -5.26
C VAL A 30 10.47 10.49 -6.57
N ASN A 31 9.14 10.37 -6.63
CA ASN A 31 8.37 10.95 -7.71
C ASN A 31 8.42 12.48 -7.57
N ARG A 32 9.17 13.13 -8.46
CA ARG A 32 9.40 14.58 -8.42
C ARG A 32 8.15 15.42 -8.72
N GLN A 33 7.14 14.85 -9.38
CA GLN A 33 5.90 15.60 -9.68
C GLN A 33 5.08 15.80 -8.41
N ASP A 34 5.00 14.77 -7.58
CA ASP A 34 4.13 14.74 -6.40
C ASP A 34 4.91 14.83 -5.07
N ASP A 35 6.25 14.85 -5.13
CA ASP A 35 7.15 14.70 -3.98
C ASP A 35 6.81 13.47 -3.11
N THR A 36 6.43 12.37 -3.79
CA THR A 36 6.01 11.12 -3.14
C THR A 36 7.09 10.05 -3.23
N GLN A 37 7.14 9.18 -2.22
CA GLN A 37 8.07 8.06 -2.16
C GLN A 37 7.29 6.78 -1.90
N ILE A 38 7.71 5.69 -2.54
CA ILE A 38 7.00 4.40 -2.48
C ILE A 38 7.51 3.58 -1.29
N VAL A 39 6.57 3.14 -0.45
CA VAL A 39 6.82 2.15 0.59
C VAL A 39 6.17 0.84 0.15
N GLU A 40 7.00 -0.15 -0.11
CA GLU A 40 6.57 -1.50 -0.48
C GLU A 40 6.38 -2.33 0.79
N VAL A 41 5.23 -2.98 0.88
CA VAL A 41 4.88 -3.92 1.95
C VAL A 41 4.60 -5.27 1.30
N SER A 42 5.28 -6.32 1.75
CA SER A 42 5.15 -7.67 1.19
C SER A 42 4.95 -8.72 2.28
N GLY A 43 4.28 -9.82 1.96
CA GLY A 43 4.00 -10.90 2.91
C GLY A 43 2.75 -11.70 2.53
N ASN A 44 2.36 -12.63 3.40
CA ASN A 44 1.07 -13.31 3.27
C ASN A 44 -0.10 -12.37 3.63
N ALA A 45 -1.35 -12.81 3.40
CA ALA A 45 -2.53 -11.97 3.58
C ALA A 45 -2.64 -11.34 4.99
N GLN A 46 -2.33 -12.09 6.05
CA GLN A 46 -2.40 -11.61 7.41
C GLN A 46 -1.26 -10.62 7.73
N GLN A 47 -0.05 -10.89 7.24
CA GLN A 47 1.09 -9.97 7.37
C GLN A 47 0.87 -8.66 6.61
N LEU A 48 0.29 -8.73 5.40
CA LEU A 48 -0.02 -7.57 4.58
C LEU A 48 -1.09 -6.69 5.24
N LYS A 49 -2.18 -7.30 5.72
CA LYS A 49 -3.24 -6.57 6.42
C LYS A 49 -2.67 -5.79 7.61
N GLU A 50 -1.86 -6.43 8.43
CA GLU A 50 -1.32 -5.83 9.65
C GLU A 50 -0.22 -4.80 9.31
N GLY A 51 0.63 -5.11 8.34
CA GLY A 51 1.67 -4.20 7.83
C GLY A 51 1.10 -2.91 7.25
N VAL A 52 0.13 -3.02 6.35
CA VAL A 52 -0.52 -1.85 5.72
C VAL A 52 -1.23 -0.99 6.77
N ASN A 53 -1.97 -1.60 7.69
CA ASN A 53 -2.63 -0.86 8.77
C ASN A 53 -1.62 -0.08 9.61
N ARG A 54 -0.53 -0.71 10.02
CA ARG A 54 0.49 -0.07 10.85
C ARG A 54 1.23 1.07 10.13
N VAL A 55 1.51 0.91 8.84
CA VAL A 55 2.09 1.98 8.01
C VAL A 55 1.12 3.16 7.89
N LEU A 56 -0.16 2.90 7.62
CA LEU A 56 -1.18 3.95 7.53
C LEU A 56 -1.36 4.70 8.85
N GLU A 57 -1.30 4.01 10.00
CA GLU A 57 -1.31 4.66 11.32
C GLU A 57 -0.13 5.62 11.49
N LEU A 58 1.09 5.20 11.16
CA LEU A 58 2.27 6.07 11.26
C LEU A 58 2.19 7.30 10.35
N LEU A 59 1.51 7.17 9.21
CA LEU A 59 1.25 8.27 8.30
C LEU A 59 0.12 9.20 8.78
N ARG A 60 -0.76 8.73 9.67
CA ARG A 60 -1.89 9.49 10.24
C ARG A 60 -1.51 10.27 11.51
N VAL A 61 -0.58 9.77 12.31
CA VAL A 61 -0.19 10.40 13.58
C VAL A 61 0.48 11.74 13.27
N ASP A 62 -0.10 12.85 13.68
CA ASP A 62 0.43 14.22 13.68
C ASP A 62 1.16 14.62 12.39
N THR A 63 0.38 14.92 11.36
CA THR A 63 0.62 16.16 10.61
C THR A 63 0.73 17.28 11.65
N ASP A 64 1.87 17.97 11.67
CA ASP A 64 2.03 19.23 12.38
C ASP A 64 0.75 20.07 12.20
N LYS A 65 0.33 20.85 13.20
CA LYS A 65 -0.93 21.63 13.08
C LYS A 65 -0.96 22.53 11.84
N ASP A 66 0.22 22.84 11.29
CA ASP A 66 0.43 23.65 10.09
C ASP A 66 0.74 22.83 8.81
N TYR A 67 0.87 21.50 8.91
CA TYR A 67 1.13 20.63 7.75
C TYR A 67 -0.17 20.00 7.26
N THR A 68 -0.75 20.57 6.20
CA THR A 68 -1.80 19.91 5.42
C THR A 68 -1.14 19.13 4.29
N PRO A 69 -1.19 17.79 4.27
CA PRO A 69 -0.56 17.03 3.21
C PRO A 69 -1.33 17.32 1.91
N ARG A 70 -0.61 17.68 0.84
CA ARG A 70 -1.22 17.93 -0.49
C ARG A 70 -2.05 16.75 -0.98
N MET A 71 -1.65 15.54 -0.59
CA MET A 71 -2.38 14.31 -0.84
C MET A 71 -2.48 13.52 0.46
N PRO A 72 -3.68 13.08 0.88
CA PRO A 72 -3.80 12.16 2.00
C PRO A 72 -3.04 10.87 1.69
N PRO A 73 -2.43 10.22 2.70
CA PRO A 73 -1.75 8.96 2.50
C PRO A 73 -2.75 7.93 1.95
N HIS A 74 -2.44 7.36 0.80
CA HIS A 74 -3.21 6.29 0.18
C HIS A 74 -2.30 5.07 0.00
N ALA A 75 -2.86 3.88 0.12
CA ALA A 75 -2.17 2.63 -0.12
C ALA A 75 -2.70 2.01 -1.42
N THR A 76 -1.79 1.69 -2.33
CA THR A 76 -2.09 0.88 -3.52
C THR A 76 -1.29 -0.41 -3.40
N THR A 77 -1.94 -1.55 -3.66
CA THR A 77 -1.31 -2.88 -3.64
C THR A 77 -1.36 -3.48 -5.03
N PHE A 78 -0.27 -4.13 -5.41
CA PHE A 78 -0.13 -4.86 -6.66
C PHE A 78 -0.19 -6.36 -6.37
N PHE A 79 -0.88 -7.10 -7.23
CA PHE A 79 -0.96 -8.56 -7.16
C PHE A 79 -0.40 -9.11 -8.46
N ASP A 80 0.70 -9.85 -8.36
CA ASP A 80 1.19 -10.64 -9.49
C ASP A 80 0.27 -11.85 -9.64
N VAL A 81 -0.46 -11.87 -10.75
CA VAL A 81 -1.39 -12.95 -11.08
C VAL A 81 -1.02 -13.52 -12.44
N LEU A 82 -1.10 -14.85 -12.56
CA LEU A 82 -0.94 -15.48 -13.86
C LEU A 82 -2.10 -15.04 -14.78
N PRO A 83 -1.87 -14.90 -16.11
CA PRO A 83 -2.92 -14.44 -17.03
C PRO A 83 -4.23 -15.25 -16.92
N GLU A 84 -4.14 -16.57 -16.76
CA GLU A 84 -5.28 -17.47 -16.57
C GLU A 84 -6.05 -17.22 -15.26
N MET A 85 -5.41 -16.62 -14.26
CA MET A 85 -6.02 -16.32 -12.97
C MET A 85 -6.84 -15.02 -12.99
N VAL A 86 -6.58 -14.13 -13.95
CA VAL A 86 -7.27 -12.84 -14.08
C VAL A 86 -8.78 -13.02 -14.23
N GLY A 87 -9.20 -14.09 -14.92
CA GLY A 87 -10.62 -14.43 -15.10
C GLY A 87 -11.38 -14.62 -13.79
N TYR A 88 -10.74 -15.16 -12.75
CA TYR A 88 -11.38 -15.34 -11.43
C TYR A 88 -11.61 -14.00 -10.72
N VAL A 89 -10.70 -13.03 -10.88
CA VAL A 89 -10.83 -11.70 -10.31
C VAL A 89 -11.89 -10.88 -11.05
N LEU A 90 -11.89 -10.95 -12.39
CA LEU A 90 -12.90 -10.29 -13.22
C LEU A 90 -14.29 -10.85 -12.98
N GLY A 91 -14.43 -12.18 -13.00
CA GLY A 91 -15.71 -12.88 -13.06
C GLY A 91 -16.41 -12.69 -14.41
N ALA A 92 -17.52 -13.40 -14.61
CA ALA A 92 -18.33 -13.29 -15.82
C ALA A 92 -18.73 -11.82 -16.08
N ARG A 93 -18.36 -11.29 -17.26
CA ARG A 93 -18.62 -9.88 -17.66
C ARG A 93 -18.14 -8.83 -16.63
N GLY A 94 -17.14 -9.14 -15.81
CA GLY A 94 -16.60 -8.23 -14.80
C GLY A 94 -17.46 -8.11 -13.52
N VAL A 95 -18.43 -8.99 -13.29
CA VAL A 95 -19.36 -8.90 -12.15
C VAL A 95 -18.61 -8.96 -10.81
N THR A 96 -17.64 -9.87 -10.68
CA THR A 96 -16.88 -10.06 -9.44
C THR A 96 -16.09 -8.81 -9.08
N VAL A 97 -15.30 -8.28 -10.02
CA VAL A 97 -14.49 -7.08 -9.75
C VAL A 97 -15.36 -5.86 -9.45
N LYS A 98 -16.52 -5.72 -10.11
CA LYS A 98 -17.48 -4.64 -9.81
C LYS A 98 -18.03 -4.74 -8.39
N ALA A 99 -18.44 -5.93 -7.97
CA ALA A 99 -18.94 -6.16 -6.61
C ALA A 99 -17.85 -5.87 -5.55
N ILE A 100 -16.59 -6.25 -5.80
CA ILE A 100 -15.48 -5.94 -4.90
C ILE A 100 -15.26 -4.42 -4.80
N LYS A 101 -15.20 -3.71 -5.92
CA LYS A 101 -15.06 -2.24 -5.96
C LYS A 101 -16.17 -1.56 -5.17
N GLU A 102 -17.42 -1.97 -5.38
CA GLU A 102 -18.58 -1.38 -4.73
C GLU A 102 -18.60 -1.62 -3.22
N LYS A 103 -18.31 -2.85 -2.78
CA LYS A 103 -18.31 -3.24 -1.38
C LYS A 103 -17.18 -2.60 -0.59
N THR A 104 -15.99 -2.52 -1.18
CA THR A 104 -14.77 -2.04 -0.51
C THR A 104 -14.53 -0.55 -0.71
N LYS A 105 -15.26 0.10 -1.63
CA LYS A 105 -15.02 1.48 -2.07
C LYS A 105 -13.58 1.71 -2.56
N THR A 106 -12.97 0.68 -3.14
CA THR A 106 -11.62 0.74 -3.71
C THR A 106 -11.66 0.79 -5.24
N GLN A 107 -10.57 1.26 -5.84
CA GLN A 107 -10.34 1.17 -7.27
C GLN A 107 -9.44 -0.04 -7.57
N ILE A 108 -9.87 -0.88 -8.51
CA ILE A 108 -9.11 -2.02 -9.01
C ILE A 108 -8.88 -1.83 -10.50
N GLN A 109 -7.63 -1.84 -10.92
CA GLN A 109 -7.22 -1.80 -12.31
C GLN A 109 -6.49 -3.11 -12.64
N ILE A 110 -6.73 -3.63 -13.84
CA ILE A 110 -6.05 -4.82 -14.34
C ILE A 110 -5.31 -4.36 -15.60
N SER A 111 -3.99 -4.46 -15.55
CA SER A 111 -3.10 -4.10 -16.66
C SER A 111 -2.58 -5.40 -17.28
N GLY A 112 -2.58 -5.51 -18.61
CA GLY A 112 -2.09 -6.71 -19.30
C GLY A 112 -3.07 -7.38 -20.28
N VAL A 113 -4.15 -6.71 -20.66
CA VAL A 113 -4.99 -7.16 -21.78
C VAL A 113 -4.81 -6.15 -22.91
N THR A 114 -3.85 -6.40 -23.80
CA THR A 114 -3.77 -5.80 -25.14
C THR A 114 -3.93 -6.92 -26.14
#